data_AF-A0A7C4ANH5-F1
#
_entry.id   AF-A0A7C4ANH5-F1
#
_cell.length_a   1.000
_cell.length_b   1.000
_cell.length_c   1.000
_cell.angle_alpha   90.00
_cell.angle_beta   90.00
_cell.angle_gamma   90.00
#
_symmetry.space_group_name_H-M   'P 1'
#
loop_
_entity.id
_entity.type
_entity.pdbx_description
1 polymer ?
#
loop_
_entity_poly.entity_id
_entity_poly.type
_entity_poly.pdbx_seq_one_letter_code
_entity_poly.pdbx_strand_id
1 'polypeptide(L)'
;MSLHSEKNFLSPSTRVTRRDFLKWSGIVVIGVGASGFAAKAHAGSPACQGYLLVDTKKCQGCMTCMLACSLAHEGRQNLSLSRIQ
;
A
#
# COMPACT_ATOMS: atom_id res chain seq x y z
N MET A 1 29.57 -50.18 -13.72
CA MET A 1 28.69 -49.72 -12.64
C MET A 1 27.78 -48.62 -13.17
N SER A 2 26.55 -48.94 -13.55
CA SER A 2 25.52 -47.95 -13.89
C SER A 2 24.38 -48.14 -12.90
N LEU A 3 24.27 -47.20 -11.96
CA LEU A 3 23.30 -47.27 -10.88
C LEU A 3 21.89 -47.04 -11.40
N HIS A 4 21.03 -47.92 -10.92
CA HIS A 4 19.58 -47.93 -11.02
C HIS A 4 18.93 -46.54 -10.92
N SER A 5 18.16 -46.22 -11.95
CA SER A 5 17.16 -45.15 -11.99
C SER A 5 16.00 -45.48 -11.06
N GLU A 6 15.82 -44.68 -10.01
CA GLU A 6 14.68 -44.78 -9.10
C GLU A 6 13.36 -44.45 -9.79
N LYS A 7 12.36 -45.30 -9.50
CA LYS A 7 10.97 -45.16 -9.89
C LYS A 7 10.26 -44.44 -8.76
N ASN A 8 9.75 -43.23 -8.97
CA ASN A 8 8.72 -42.61 -8.13
C ASN A 8 7.86 -41.73 -9.05
N PHE A 9 6.61 -42.08 -9.29
CA PHE A 9 5.46 -41.82 -8.42
C PHE A 9 4.64 -40.65 -9.00
N LEU A 10 3.58 -41.02 -9.72
CA LEU A 10 2.28 -40.34 -9.89
C LEU A 10 2.24 -38.82 -10.21
N SER A 11 1.67 -38.48 -11.38
CA SER A 11 0.51 -37.57 -11.56
C SER A 11 0.44 -37.05 -13.00
N PRO A 12 -0.76 -36.82 -13.59
CA PRO A 12 -0.88 -36.19 -14.90
C PRO A 12 -0.47 -34.72 -14.78
N SER A 13 0.79 -34.44 -15.09
CA SER A 13 1.31 -33.07 -15.12
C SER A 13 0.87 -32.37 -16.40
N THR A 14 -0.25 -31.65 -16.38
CA THR A 14 -0.47 -30.55 -17.32
C THR A 14 0.56 -29.48 -16.99
N ARG A 15 1.67 -29.50 -17.72
CA ARG A 15 2.75 -28.51 -17.62
C ARG A 15 2.22 -27.13 -17.97
N VAL A 16 1.79 -26.37 -16.97
CA VAL A 16 1.38 -24.97 -17.13
C VAL A 16 2.62 -24.15 -17.49
N THR A 17 2.67 -23.59 -18.70
CA THR A 17 3.79 -22.74 -19.09
C THR A 17 3.66 -21.37 -18.41
N ARG A 18 4.78 -20.65 -18.24
CA ARG A 18 4.77 -19.27 -17.70
C ARG A 18 3.78 -18.38 -18.46
N ARG A 19 3.68 -18.56 -19.78
CA ARG A 19 2.76 -17.83 -20.66
C ARG A 19 1.29 -18.15 -20.37
N ASP A 20 0.98 -19.40 -20.04
CA ASP A 20 -0.40 -19.79 -19.70
C ASP A 20 -0.79 -19.21 -18.34
N PHE A 21 0.11 -19.21 -17.37
CA PHE A 21 -0.11 -18.56 -16.08
C PHE A 21 -0.41 -17.05 -16.23
N LEU A 22 0.36 -16.33 -17.07
CA LEU A 22 0.14 -14.91 -17.38
C LEU A 22 -1.22 -14.65 -18.04
N LYS A 23 -1.69 -15.54 -18.91
CA LYS A 23 -3.01 -15.41 -19.55
C LYS A 23 -4.15 -15.63 -18.56
N TRP A 24 -4.06 -16.66 -17.74
CA TRP A 24 -5.12 -17.01 -16.80
C TRP A 24 -5.20 -16.02 -15.62
N SER A 25 -4.07 -15.56 -15.08
CA SER A 25 -4.08 -14.58 -13.99
C SER A 25 -4.62 -13.21 -14.43
N GLY A 26 -4.30 -12.76 -15.65
CA GLY A 26 -4.84 -11.51 -16.21
C GLY A 26 -6.36 -11.53 -16.37
N ILE A 27 -6.94 -12.65 -16.81
CA ILE A 27 -8.39 -12.80 -16.96
C ILE A 27 -9.10 -12.76 -15.60
N VAL A 28 -8.52 -13.39 -14.57
CA VAL A 28 -9.09 -13.39 -13.21
C VAL A 28 -9.09 -11.98 -12.61
N VAL A 29 -8.01 -11.22 -12.77
CA VAL A 29 -7.92 -9.84 -12.23
C VAL A 29 -8.94 -8.92 -12.90
N ILE A 30 -9.13 -9.02 -14.22
CA ILE A 30 -10.09 -8.18 -14.95
C ILE A 30 -11.54 -8.60 -14.63
N GLY A 31 -11.82 -9.90 -14.59
CA GLY A 31 -13.17 -10.41 -14.30
C GLY A 31 -13.65 -10.07 -12.88
N VAL A 32 -12.76 -10.13 -11.89
CA VAL A 32 -13.06 -9.73 -10.51
C VAL A 32 -13.07 -8.19 -10.37
N GLY A 33 -12.16 -7.49 -11.03
CA GLY A 33 -12.07 -6.03 -10.97
C GLY A 33 -13.26 -5.31 -11.61
N ALA A 34 -13.84 -5.87 -12.68
CA ALA A 34 -14.98 -5.26 -13.39
C ALA A 34 -16.31 -5.31 -12.62
N SER A 35 -16.46 -6.23 -11.66
CA SER A 35 -17.71 -6.39 -10.89
C SER A 35 -17.69 -5.72 -9.51
N GLY A 36 -16.53 -5.23 -9.03
CA GLY A 36 -16.34 -4.94 -7.60
C GLY A 36 -15.88 -3.53 -7.19
N PHE A 37 -15.65 -2.59 -8.11
CA PHE A 37 -15.14 -1.26 -7.73
C PHE A 37 -16.20 -0.15 -7.83
N ALA A 38 -17.21 -0.22 -6.96
CA ALA A 38 -18.00 0.97 -6.63
C ALA A 38 -17.15 1.86 -5.70
N ALA A 39 -16.43 2.83 -6.28
CA ALA A 39 -15.73 3.84 -5.51
C ALA A 39 -16.76 4.66 -4.72
N LYS A 40 -16.88 4.42 -3.41
CA LYS A 40 -17.66 5.29 -2.54
C LYS A 40 -16.98 6.66 -2.56
N ALA A 41 -17.68 7.65 -3.12
CA ALA A 41 -17.31 9.04 -2.96
C ALA A 41 -17.43 9.37 -1.47
N HIS A 42 -16.29 9.53 -0.80
CA HIS A 42 -16.27 10.10 0.53
C HIS A 42 -16.76 11.54 0.40
N ALA A 43 -17.96 11.82 0.92
CA ALA A 43 -18.45 13.19 1.07
C ALA A 43 -17.35 13.98 1.81
N GLY A 44 -16.84 15.02 1.14
CA GLY A 44 -15.63 15.72 1.55
C GLY A 44 -15.72 16.19 3.00
N SER A 45 -14.65 15.95 3.76
CA SER A 45 -14.45 16.52 5.09
C SER A 45 -14.67 18.04 5.03
N PRO A 46 -15.20 18.69 6.09
CA PRO A 46 -15.34 20.15 6.12
C PRO A 46 -14.01 20.81 5.76
N ALA A 47 -14.08 21.81 4.87
CA ALA A 47 -12.92 22.58 4.48
C ALA A 47 -12.29 23.20 5.74
N CYS A 48 -10.97 23.02 5.88
CA CYS A 48 -10.21 23.67 6.94
C CYS A 48 -10.29 25.20 6.78
N GLN A 49 -10.33 25.92 7.90
CA GLN A 49 -10.42 27.39 7.91
C GLN A 49 -9.15 28.09 7.41
N GLY A 50 -8.05 27.36 7.27
CA GLY A 50 -6.77 27.91 6.83
C GLY A 50 -5.78 26.83 6.41
N TYR A 51 -4.66 27.27 5.84
CA TYR A 51 -3.57 26.43 5.35
C TYR A 51 -2.25 26.82 6.04
N LEU A 52 -1.42 25.81 6.33
CA LEU A 52 -0.05 26.00 6.82
C LEU A 52 0.90 25.99 5.63
N LEU A 53 1.56 27.12 5.35
CA LEU A 53 2.51 27.24 4.25
C LEU A 53 3.95 27.10 4.77
N VAL A 54 4.69 26.11 4.27
CA VAL A 54 6.08 25.84 4.67
C VAL A 54 7.04 26.24 3.56
N ASP A 55 7.86 27.26 3.81
CA ASP A 55 8.97 27.64 2.92
C ASP A 55 10.17 26.72 3.17
N THR A 56 10.41 25.79 2.26
CA THR A 56 11.48 24.80 2.36
C THR A 56 12.88 25.42 2.30
N LYS A 57 13.05 26.65 1.79
CA LYS A 57 14.33 27.36 1.83
C LYS A 57 14.68 27.87 3.22
N LYS A 58 13.67 28.05 4.09
CA LYS A 58 13.84 28.51 5.47
C LYS A 58 13.74 27.37 6.49
N CYS A 59 13.02 26.30 6.15
CA CYS A 59 12.85 25.13 6.99
C CYS A 59 14.20 24.46 7.30
N GLN A 60 14.49 24.26 8.59
CA GLN A 60 15.70 23.59 9.07
C GLN A 60 15.49 22.10 9.38
N GLY A 61 14.28 21.56 9.18
CA GLY A 61 13.96 20.17 9.51
C GLY A 61 13.97 19.87 11.02
N CYS A 62 13.79 20.88 11.88
CA CYS A 62 13.88 20.74 13.33
C CYS A 62 12.65 20.11 14.01
N MET A 63 11.59 19.83 13.25
CA MET A 63 10.36 19.17 13.71
C MET A 63 9.59 19.89 14.84
N THR A 64 9.92 21.14 15.14
CA THR A 64 9.26 21.94 16.18
C THR A 64 7.79 22.20 15.85
N CYS A 65 7.45 22.34 14.56
CA CYS A 65 6.07 22.46 14.11
C CYS A 65 5.24 21.23 14.51
N MET A 66 5.78 20.02 14.37
CA MET A 66 5.10 18.78 14.76
C MET A 66 4.90 18.70 16.28
N LEU A 67 5.94 19.03 17.05
CA LEU A 67 5.86 19.05 18.52
C LEU A 67 4.88 20.11 19.02
N ALA A 68 4.80 21.26 18.37
CA ALA A 68 3.82 22.30 18.68
C ALA A 68 2.39 21.82 18.38
N CYS A 69 2.18 21.11 17.27
CA CYS A 69 0.88 20.52 16.91
C CYS A 69 0.41 19.52 17.98
N SER A 70 1.27 18.57 18.36
CA SER A 70 0.93 17.57 19.38
C SER A 70 0.73 18.23 20.76
N LEU A 71 1.51 19.26 21.10
CA LEU A 71 1.34 19.99 22.35
C LEU A 71 -0.01 20.73 22.40
N ALA A 72 -0.41 21.37 21.30
CA ALA A 72 -1.66 22.13 21.23
C ALA A 72 -2.91 21.23 21.27
N HIS A 73 -2.85 20.02 20.70
CA HIS A 73 -4.01 19.13 20.60
C HIS A 73 -4.05 18.02 21.66
N GLU A 74 -2.90 17.54 22.11
CA GLU A 74 -2.78 16.37 23.00
C GLU A 74 -2.07 16.70 24.32
N GLY A 75 -1.58 17.93 24.51
CA GLY A 75 -0.89 18.37 25.73
C GLY A 75 0.48 17.71 25.95
N ARG A 76 1.02 17.04 24.93
CA ARG A 76 2.30 16.31 25.00
C ARG A 76 3.15 16.65 23.77
N GLN A 77 4.46 16.81 23.98
CA GLN A 77 5.43 16.94 22.88
C GLN A 77 5.78 15.54 22.38
N ASN A 78 5.09 15.07 21.34
CA ASN A 78 5.26 13.72 20.81
C ASN A 78 5.00 13.70 19.29
N LEU A 79 6.01 13.32 18.51
CA LEU A 79 5.94 13.27 17.04
C LEU A 79 4.88 12.30 16.51
N SER A 80 4.66 11.19 17.21
CA SER A 80 3.64 10.19 16.82
C SER A 80 2.21 10.68 16.99
N LEU A 81 2.00 11.76 17.77
CA LEU A 81 0.70 12.37 18.02
C LEU A 81 0.49 13.66 17.21
N SER A 82 1.48 14.08 16.41
CA SER A 82 1.33 15.24 15.52
C SER A 82 0.34 14.93 14.42
N ARG A 83 -0.53 15.89 14.10
CA ARG A 83 -1.48 15.81 12.97
C ARG A 83 -0.88 16.31 11.65
N ILE A 84 0.33 16.85 11.70
CA ILE A 84 1.13 17.25 10.54
C ILE A 84 2.39 16.38 10.49
N GLN A 85 2.56 15.59 9.44
CA GLN A 85 3.72 14.75 9.15
C GLN A 85 4.07 14.87 7.67
#